data_AF-A0AA40KDT5-F1
#
_entry.id   AF-A0AA40KDT5-F1
#
_cell.length_a   1.000
_cell.length_b   1.000
_cell.length_c   1.000
_cell.angle_alpha   90.00
_cell.angle_beta   90.00
_cell.angle_gamma   90.00
#
_symmetry.space_group_name_H-M   'P 1'
#
loop_
_entity.id
_entity.type
_entity.pdbx_description
1 polymer ?
#
loop_
_entity_poly.entity_id
_entity_poly.type
_entity_poly.pdbx_seq_one_letter_code
_entity_poly.pdbx_strand_id
1 'polypeptide(L)'
;MDLDIEKIHSILTEANLPSTINDLKNPTEEYIINLITTFLRRFYIDVTAIDKPTMEQQDIMSSCEDFTIIKLINLYVVMAQIYDRIYVKDLCITDITSPGSKKVRKQAKFLANFILYATNKESDIEEKVNEIQNRAKILHDILEKKNETEEAINNNTQHVKKQLSIKEKYIAEIQKLQSKLEKNNKKHIELVTRMSTVEENKQKAMELCGTYKAQALKLSKAITELQSEIVKSPEQYQKRLNELEQQQSTKIEEREAIQEAFQDKKCLIEKQKNVLTFIQEQLEKFTEIRDIHDRLKKIKVQEVTTRKQVDTLKTDVEEFQRKLVVQKDHDKEDEINEIQMQCEERLSPLRNVNAQLLSNKKSCKEKLEEVQIQYNEDCLELKKIQNTIKKLENETAGLFKNYQDLYNNEISIEKVLMENMNN
;
A
#
# COMPACT_ATOMS: atom_id res chain seq x y z
N MET A 1 -10.55 -58.08 4.48
CA MET A 1 -11.51 -56.98 4.27
C MET A 1 -10.92 -56.03 3.27
N ASP A 2 -11.32 -56.15 2.00
CA ASP A 2 -11.09 -55.10 1.02
C ASP A 2 -12.04 -53.96 1.35
N LEU A 3 -11.47 -52.86 1.85
CA LEU A 3 -12.21 -51.63 2.05
C LEU A 3 -12.58 -51.07 0.69
N ASP A 4 -13.82 -50.61 0.60
CA ASP A 4 -14.36 -49.94 -0.57
C ASP A 4 -13.49 -48.72 -0.93
N ILE A 5 -12.87 -48.77 -2.11
CA ILE A 5 -11.94 -47.75 -2.59
C ILE A 5 -12.65 -46.39 -2.69
N GLU A 6 -13.93 -46.40 -3.04
CA GLU A 6 -14.75 -45.20 -3.19
C GLU A 6 -14.94 -44.49 -1.85
N LYS A 7 -15.09 -45.24 -0.76
CA LYS A 7 -15.16 -44.67 0.60
C LYS A 7 -13.84 -44.03 1.01
N ILE A 8 -12.71 -44.67 0.70
CA ILE A 8 -11.39 -44.10 1.02
C ILE A 8 -11.15 -42.83 0.21
N HIS A 9 -11.50 -42.84 -1.07
CA HIS A 9 -11.42 -41.67 -1.93
C HIS A 9 -12.27 -40.52 -1.37
N SER A 10 -13.53 -40.78 -0.99
CA SER A 10 -14.40 -39.76 -0.38
C SER A 10 -13.79 -39.14 0.88
N ILE A 11 -13.23 -39.96 1.79
CA ILE A 11 -12.63 -39.49 3.04
C ILE A 11 -11.38 -38.63 2.76
N LEU A 12 -10.58 -39.01 1.76
CA LEU A 12 -9.40 -38.23 1.37
C LEU A 12 -9.79 -36.88 0.80
N THR A 13 -10.81 -36.83 -0.06
CA THR A 13 -11.33 -35.60 -0.64
C THR A 13 -11.91 -34.68 0.44
N GLU A 14 -12.65 -35.22 1.41
CA GLU A 14 -13.17 -34.46 2.56
C GLU A 14 -12.04 -33.86 3.41
N ALA A 15 -10.93 -34.59 3.56
CA ALA A 15 -9.73 -34.12 4.25
C ALA A 15 -8.85 -33.19 3.39
N ASN A 16 -9.29 -32.81 2.19
CA ASN A 16 -8.52 -32.03 1.21
C ASN A 16 -7.15 -32.65 0.85
N LEU A 17 -7.06 -33.97 0.83
CA LEU A 17 -5.87 -34.71 0.39
C LEU A 17 -6.00 -35.13 -1.09
N PRO A 18 -4.88 -35.12 -1.85
CA PRO A 18 -4.92 -35.51 -3.26
C PRO A 18 -5.29 -37.00 -3.37
N SER A 19 -6.29 -37.28 -4.19
CA SER A 19 -6.76 -38.64 -4.42
C SER A 19 -7.49 -38.75 -5.75
N THR A 20 -7.16 -39.79 -6.52
CA THR A 20 -8.04 -40.33 -7.55
C THR A 20 -8.26 -41.82 -7.28
N ILE A 21 -9.35 -42.39 -7.81
CA ILE A 21 -9.61 -43.83 -7.70
C ILE A 21 -8.47 -44.64 -8.34
N ASN A 22 -7.84 -44.13 -9.40
CA ASN A 22 -6.71 -44.80 -10.04
C ASN A 22 -5.46 -44.80 -9.15
N ASP A 23 -5.15 -43.67 -8.51
CA ASP A 23 -4.00 -43.57 -7.59
C ASP A 23 -4.14 -44.52 -6.39
N LEU A 24 -5.36 -44.75 -5.92
CA LEU A 24 -5.62 -45.70 -4.83
C LEU A 24 -5.56 -47.17 -5.29
N LYS A 25 -5.86 -47.45 -6.56
CA LYS A 25 -5.73 -48.79 -7.15
C LYS A 25 -4.28 -49.12 -7.46
N ASN A 26 -3.57 -48.18 -8.06
CA ASN A 26 -2.21 -48.30 -8.56
C ASN A 26 -1.37 -47.08 -8.09
N PRO A 27 -0.99 -47.03 -6.80
CA PRO A 27 -0.23 -45.91 -6.30
C PRO A 27 1.14 -45.83 -6.96
N THR A 28 1.57 -44.61 -7.28
CA THR A 28 2.93 -44.29 -7.77
C THR A 28 3.73 -43.59 -6.68
N GLU A 29 5.06 -43.60 -6.78
CA GLU A 29 5.92 -42.85 -5.86
C GLU A 29 5.57 -41.36 -5.85
N GLU A 30 5.37 -40.77 -7.02
CA GLU A 30 4.97 -39.37 -7.19
C GLU A 30 3.66 -39.06 -6.43
N TYR A 31 2.65 -39.95 -6.55
CA TYR A 31 1.40 -39.81 -5.81
C TYR A 31 1.62 -39.82 -4.29
N ILE A 32 2.44 -40.74 -3.78
CA ILE A 32 2.69 -40.83 -2.33
C ILE A 32 3.46 -39.62 -1.82
N ILE A 33 4.46 -39.14 -2.57
CA ILE A 33 5.16 -37.91 -2.25
C ILE A 33 4.19 -36.73 -2.22
N ASN A 34 3.29 -36.61 -3.20
CA ASN A 34 2.29 -35.55 -3.24
C ASN A 34 1.30 -35.64 -2.05
N LEU A 35 0.83 -36.84 -1.72
CA LEU A 35 -0.05 -37.10 -0.59
C LEU A 35 0.61 -36.67 0.74
N ILE A 36 1.85 -37.12 0.96
CA ILE A 36 2.62 -36.81 2.16
C ILE A 36 2.91 -35.31 2.25
N THR A 37 3.40 -34.70 1.18
CA THR A 37 3.76 -33.27 1.19
C THR A 37 2.53 -32.39 1.37
N THR A 38 1.37 -32.76 0.82
CA THR A 38 0.10 -32.08 1.07
C THR A 38 -0.32 -32.20 2.54
N PHE A 39 -0.22 -33.40 3.12
CA PHE A 39 -0.47 -33.62 4.54
C PHE A 39 0.44 -32.75 5.42
N LEU A 40 1.75 -32.72 5.16
CA LEU A 40 2.72 -31.93 5.93
C LEU A 40 2.42 -30.43 5.85
N ARG A 41 2.09 -29.92 4.64
CA ARG A 41 1.73 -28.51 4.44
C ARG A 41 0.47 -28.10 5.19
N ARG A 42 -0.53 -28.99 5.32
CA ARG A 42 -1.75 -28.71 6.11
C ARG A 42 -1.44 -28.37 7.57
N PHE A 43 -0.36 -28.94 8.11
CA PHE A 43 0.11 -28.69 9.47
C PHE A 43 1.30 -27.71 9.53
N TYR A 44 1.46 -26.89 8.48
CA TYR A 44 2.49 -25.84 8.39
C TYR A 44 3.93 -26.36 8.56
N ILE A 45 4.19 -27.62 8.21
CA ILE A 45 5.54 -28.19 8.19
C ILE A 45 6.21 -27.76 6.88
N ASP A 46 7.40 -27.16 7.00
CA ASP A 46 8.17 -26.67 5.84
C ASP A 46 8.77 -27.84 5.05
N VAL A 47 8.06 -28.25 4.00
CA VAL A 47 8.51 -29.27 3.05
C VAL A 47 9.78 -28.85 2.32
N THR A 48 10.01 -27.55 2.11
CA THR A 48 11.22 -27.08 1.41
C THR A 48 12.47 -27.24 2.26
N ALA A 49 12.33 -27.21 3.58
CA ALA A 49 13.40 -27.55 4.51
C ALA A 49 13.70 -29.06 4.52
N ILE A 50 12.66 -29.91 4.43
CA ILE A 50 12.80 -31.37 4.36
C ILE A 50 13.52 -31.79 3.07
N ASP A 51 13.21 -31.12 1.97
CA ASP A 51 13.82 -31.34 0.66
C ASP A 51 15.32 -31.00 0.61
N LYS A 52 15.84 -30.28 1.61
CA LYS A 52 17.25 -29.87 1.67
C LYS A 52 18.03 -30.76 2.66
N PRO A 53 19.28 -31.12 2.33
CA PRO A 53 20.19 -31.73 3.29
C PRO A 53 20.45 -30.79 4.47
N THR A 54 20.48 -31.35 5.67
CA THR A 54 20.97 -30.67 6.88
C THR A 54 22.47 -30.37 6.76
N MET A 55 23.00 -29.45 7.58
CA MET A 55 24.44 -29.12 7.56
C MET A 55 25.31 -30.37 7.77
N GLU A 56 24.94 -31.24 8.71
CA GLU A 56 25.65 -32.50 8.99
C GLU A 56 25.61 -33.46 7.79
N GLN A 57 24.48 -33.52 7.07
CA GLN A 57 24.40 -34.31 5.83
C GLN A 57 25.26 -33.70 4.73
N GLN A 58 25.29 -32.38 4.57
CA GLN A 58 26.12 -31.69 3.57
C GLN A 58 27.61 -31.94 3.78
N ASP A 59 28.07 -32.01 5.03
CA ASP A 59 29.48 -32.28 5.36
C ASP A 59 29.93 -33.70 4.99
N ILE A 60 29.00 -34.65 4.87
CA ILE A 60 29.26 -36.07 4.58
C ILE A 60 28.97 -36.41 3.10
N MET A 61 28.08 -35.66 2.45
CA MET A 61 27.73 -35.82 1.04
C MET A 61 28.99 -35.69 0.17
N SER A 62 29.33 -36.78 -0.52
CA SER A 62 30.49 -36.80 -1.42
C SER A 62 30.14 -36.39 -2.85
N SER A 63 28.85 -36.39 -3.22
CA SER A 63 28.37 -36.08 -4.56
C SER A 63 27.02 -35.33 -4.56
N CYS A 64 26.73 -34.61 -5.65
CA CYS A 64 25.41 -33.99 -5.85
C CYS A 64 24.28 -35.02 -6.11
N GLU A 65 24.61 -36.24 -6.51
CA GLU A 65 23.64 -37.30 -6.81
C GLU A 65 22.96 -37.85 -5.54
N ASP A 66 23.61 -37.70 -4.38
CA ASP A 66 23.08 -38.10 -3.07
C ASP A 66 21.87 -37.25 -2.63
N PHE A 67 21.62 -36.11 -3.29
CA PHE A 67 20.55 -35.17 -2.93
C PHE A 67 19.15 -35.80 -2.99
N THR A 68 18.86 -36.59 -4.03
CA THR A 68 17.54 -37.23 -4.21
C THR A 68 17.28 -38.27 -3.12
N ILE A 69 18.31 -39.04 -2.74
CA ILE A 69 18.22 -40.06 -1.68
C ILE A 69 18.05 -39.38 -0.32
N ILE A 70 18.78 -38.28 -0.07
CA ILE A 70 18.68 -37.54 1.19
C ILE A 70 17.30 -36.92 1.37
N LYS A 71 16.75 -36.31 0.32
CA LYS A 71 15.36 -35.81 0.34
C LYS A 71 14.36 -36.90 0.73
N LEU A 72 14.50 -38.10 0.16
CA LEU A 72 13.64 -39.24 0.49
C LEU A 72 13.83 -39.71 1.93
N ILE A 73 15.07 -39.80 2.41
CA ILE A 73 15.38 -40.19 3.81
C ILE A 73 14.78 -39.16 4.78
N ASN A 74 14.96 -37.87 4.53
CA ASN A 74 14.42 -36.80 5.36
C ASN A 74 12.89 -36.88 5.42
N LEU A 75 12.23 -37.08 4.27
CA LEU A 75 10.79 -37.26 4.19
C LEU A 75 10.33 -38.48 5.00
N TYR A 76 11.02 -39.61 4.85
CA TYR A 76 10.75 -40.82 5.61
C TYR A 76 10.88 -40.59 7.12
N VAL A 77 11.97 -39.95 7.58
CA VAL A 77 12.22 -39.69 9.00
C VAL A 77 11.12 -38.82 9.61
N VAL A 78 10.73 -37.75 8.93
CA VAL A 78 9.63 -36.88 9.38
C VAL A 78 8.33 -37.67 9.48
N MET A 79 8.01 -38.46 8.45
CA MET A 79 6.79 -39.26 8.45
C MET A 79 6.80 -40.38 9.48
N ALA A 80 7.94 -41.01 9.74
CA ALA A 80 8.07 -42.04 10.77
C ALA A 80 7.77 -41.47 12.16
N GLN A 81 8.28 -40.26 12.46
CA GLN A 81 7.99 -39.58 13.72
C GLN A 81 6.51 -39.22 13.85
N ILE A 82 5.89 -38.71 12.79
CA ILE A 82 4.46 -38.40 12.80
C ILE A 82 3.64 -39.67 12.98
N TYR A 83 3.96 -40.73 12.25
CA TYR A 83 3.26 -42.02 12.29
C TYR A 83 3.31 -42.64 13.67
N ASP A 84 4.45 -42.57 14.36
CA ASP A 84 4.58 -42.99 15.75
C ASP A 84 3.59 -42.24 16.67
N ARG A 85 3.48 -40.91 16.49
CA ARG A 85 2.55 -40.06 17.27
C ARG A 85 1.08 -40.31 16.98
N ILE A 86 0.74 -40.76 15.78
CA ILE A 86 -0.64 -41.15 15.40
C ILE A 86 -0.87 -42.66 15.49
N TYR A 87 0.02 -43.38 16.17
CA TYR A 87 -0.06 -44.83 16.42
C TYR A 87 -0.13 -45.70 15.16
N VAL A 88 0.42 -45.23 14.04
CA VAL A 88 0.62 -45.99 12.81
C VAL A 88 2.02 -46.60 12.85
N LYS A 89 2.09 -47.93 12.93
CA LYS A 89 3.37 -48.67 12.98
C LYS A 89 3.82 -49.13 11.59
N ASP A 90 5.10 -49.47 11.50
CA ASP A 90 5.72 -50.19 10.38
C ASP A 90 5.78 -49.39 9.06
N LEU A 91 6.01 -48.07 9.12
CA LEU A 91 6.36 -47.27 7.93
C LEU A 91 7.75 -47.70 7.44
N CYS A 92 7.82 -48.06 6.16
CA CYS A 92 9.06 -48.41 5.48
C CYS A 92 9.34 -47.42 4.35
N ILE A 93 10.60 -47.21 3.99
CA ILE A 93 10.97 -46.34 2.85
C ILE A 93 10.35 -46.83 1.53
N THR A 94 10.17 -48.14 1.39
CA THR A 94 9.49 -48.78 0.25
C THR A 94 8.02 -48.43 0.15
N ASP A 95 7.38 -47.98 1.24
CA ASP A 95 6.00 -47.51 1.18
C ASP A 95 5.88 -46.19 0.39
N ILE A 96 7.00 -45.48 0.21
CA ILE A 96 7.11 -44.27 -0.60
C ILE A 96 7.58 -44.63 -2.02
N THR A 97 8.69 -45.36 -2.16
CA THR A 97 9.32 -45.63 -3.48
C THR A 97 8.67 -46.76 -4.28
N SER A 98 7.98 -47.69 -3.62
CA SER A 98 7.34 -48.84 -4.26
C SER A 98 6.02 -49.19 -3.55
N PRO A 99 5.04 -48.27 -3.60
CA PRO A 99 3.87 -48.34 -2.76
C PRO A 99 2.96 -49.54 -3.06
N GLY A 100 2.60 -50.29 -2.02
CA GLY A 100 1.59 -51.34 -2.11
C GLY A 100 0.17 -50.79 -1.96
N SER A 101 -0.71 -51.03 -2.93
CA SER A 101 -2.10 -50.48 -2.97
C SER A 101 -2.92 -50.74 -1.70
N LYS A 102 -2.78 -51.89 -1.06
CA LYS A 102 -3.47 -52.19 0.21
C LYS A 102 -2.91 -51.40 1.39
N LYS A 103 -1.59 -51.23 1.47
CA LYS A 103 -0.91 -50.53 2.57
C LYS A 103 -1.11 -49.02 2.45
N VAL A 104 -0.97 -48.47 1.25
CA VAL A 104 -1.26 -47.06 0.94
C VAL A 104 -2.69 -46.69 1.30
N ARG A 105 -3.69 -47.48 0.87
CA ARG A 105 -5.10 -47.21 1.20
C ARG A 105 -5.33 -47.12 2.72
N LYS A 106 -4.66 -47.98 3.50
CA LYS A 106 -4.70 -47.94 4.96
C LYS A 106 -4.02 -46.70 5.53
N GLN A 107 -2.81 -46.37 5.07
CA GLN A 107 -2.04 -45.20 5.51
C GLN A 107 -2.73 -43.88 5.17
N ALA A 108 -3.20 -43.73 3.93
CA ALA A 108 -3.94 -42.56 3.46
C ALA A 108 -5.22 -42.33 4.29
N LYS A 109 -5.97 -43.40 4.60
CA LYS A 109 -7.12 -43.31 5.49
C LYS A 109 -6.76 -42.79 6.89
N PHE A 110 -5.66 -43.26 7.47
CA PHE A 110 -5.23 -42.76 8.79
C PHE A 110 -4.85 -41.29 8.75
N LEU A 111 -4.13 -40.85 7.71
CA LEU A 111 -3.79 -39.44 7.51
C LEU A 111 -5.04 -38.57 7.39
N ALA A 112 -6.00 -39.00 6.57
CA ALA A 112 -7.26 -38.28 6.38
C ALA A 112 -8.07 -38.20 7.68
N ASN A 113 -8.21 -39.33 8.39
CA ASN A 113 -8.90 -39.35 9.68
C ASN A 113 -8.23 -38.44 10.72
N PHE A 114 -6.89 -38.36 10.72
CA PHE A 114 -6.17 -37.45 11.60
C PHE A 114 -6.44 -35.97 11.24
N ILE A 115 -6.46 -35.62 9.96
CA ILE A 115 -6.84 -34.26 9.52
C ILE A 115 -8.27 -33.92 9.94
N LEU A 116 -9.22 -34.83 9.75
CA LEU A 116 -10.62 -34.60 10.13
C LEU A 116 -10.76 -34.45 11.65
N TYR A 117 -10.03 -35.27 12.43
CA TYR A 117 -9.95 -35.12 13.88
C TYR A 117 -9.37 -33.77 14.28
N ALA A 118 -8.23 -33.37 13.69
CA ALA A 118 -7.59 -32.10 13.97
C ALA A 118 -8.49 -30.91 13.63
N THR A 119 -9.13 -30.92 12.46
CA THR A 119 -10.08 -29.88 12.03
C THR A 119 -11.26 -29.77 13.00
N ASN A 120 -11.82 -30.90 13.45
CA ASN A 120 -12.88 -30.87 14.46
C ASN A 120 -12.37 -30.27 15.78
N LYS A 121 -11.14 -30.58 16.19
CA LYS A 121 -10.49 -30.02 17.38
C LYS A 121 -10.04 -28.57 17.24
N GLU A 122 -9.89 -28.05 16.03
CA GLU A 122 -9.64 -26.61 15.80
C GLU A 122 -10.79 -25.76 16.37
N SER A 123 -12.04 -26.24 16.30
CA SER A 123 -13.20 -25.55 16.89
C SER A 123 -13.12 -25.40 18.42
N ASP A 124 -12.53 -26.39 19.12
CA ASP A 124 -12.34 -26.33 20.58
C ASP A 124 -11.39 -25.19 21.00
N ILE A 125 -10.52 -24.73 20.09
CA ILE A 125 -9.53 -23.66 20.35
C ILE A 125 -9.81 -22.37 19.56
N GLU A 126 -10.91 -22.29 18.82
CA GLU A 126 -11.24 -21.19 17.91
C GLU A 126 -11.25 -19.84 18.62
N GLU A 127 -11.79 -19.77 19.83
CA GLU A 127 -11.80 -18.54 20.64
C GLU A 127 -10.37 -18.03 20.91
N LYS A 128 -9.44 -18.93 21.24
CA LYS A 128 -8.05 -18.58 21.52
C LYS A 128 -7.30 -18.15 20.26
N VAL A 129 -7.58 -18.80 19.13
CA VAL A 129 -7.04 -18.40 17.82
C VAL A 129 -7.52 -16.99 17.46
N ASN A 130 -8.82 -16.72 17.61
CA ASN A 130 -9.41 -15.41 17.36
C ASN A 130 -8.84 -14.34 18.30
N GLU A 131 -8.60 -14.66 19.58
CA GLU A 131 -7.95 -13.77 20.53
C GLU A 131 -6.53 -13.38 20.08
N ILE A 132 -5.74 -14.35 19.60
CA ILE A 132 -4.37 -14.12 19.09
C ILE A 132 -4.42 -13.25 17.83
N GLN A 133 -5.31 -13.57 16.88
CA GLN A 133 -5.45 -12.80 15.63
C GLN A 133 -5.87 -11.35 15.91
N ASN A 134 -6.81 -11.13 16.83
CA ASN A 134 -7.24 -9.79 17.23
C ASN A 134 -6.08 -9.01 17.88
N ARG A 135 -5.29 -9.64 18.75
CA ARG A 135 -4.09 -9.02 19.33
C ARG A 135 -3.05 -8.67 18.27
N ALA A 136 -2.82 -9.55 17.31
CA ALA A 136 -1.90 -9.29 16.20
C ALA A 136 -2.36 -8.08 15.36
N LYS A 137 -3.66 -7.97 15.09
CA LYS A 137 -4.24 -6.82 14.39
C LYS A 137 -4.06 -5.52 15.18
N ILE A 138 -4.39 -5.52 16.47
CA ILE A 138 -4.21 -4.35 17.34
C ILE A 138 -2.73 -3.92 17.37
N LEU A 139 -1.80 -4.89 17.46
CA LEU A 139 -0.38 -4.59 17.43
C LEU A 139 0.04 -3.95 16.10
N HIS A 140 -0.47 -4.45 14.98
CA HIS A 140 -0.22 -3.88 13.66
C HIS A 140 -0.72 -2.43 13.56
N ASP A 141 -1.97 -2.17 13.97
CA ASP A 141 -2.55 -0.83 13.98
C ASP A 141 -1.76 0.15 14.86
N ILE A 142 -1.23 -0.32 16.01
CA ILE A 142 -0.37 0.49 16.89
C ILE A 142 0.97 0.80 16.21
N LEU A 143 1.58 -0.17 15.53
CA LEU A 143 2.83 0.03 14.80
C LEU A 143 2.66 1.02 13.64
N GLU A 144 1.56 0.92 12.91
CA GLU A 144 1.23 1.86 11.84
C GLU A 144 1.08 3.29 12.38
N LYS A 145 0.26 3.48 13.42
CA LYS A 145 0.11 4.80 14.08
C LYS A 145 1.42 5.34 14.64
N LYS A 146 2.28 4.48 15.18
CA LYS A 146 3.61 4.87 15.64
C LYS A 146 4.43 5.45 14.48
N ASN A 147 4.46 4.76 13.35
CA ASN A 147 5.21 5.20 12.17
C ASN A 147 4.67 6.53 11.62
N GLU A 148 3.34 6.68 11.52
CA GLU A 148 2.71 7.95 11.12
C GLU A 148 3.09 9.10 12.07
N THR A 149 3.12 8.83 13.37
CA THR A 149 3.48 9.82 14.39
C THR A 149 4.97 10.21 14.28
N GLU A 150 5.86 9.24 14.08
CA GLU A 150 7.29 9.51 13.86
C GLU A 150 7.52 10.35 12.60
N GLU A 151 6.81 10.06 11.51
CA GLU A 151 6.87 10.85 10.28
C GLU A 151 6.38 12.29 10.50
N ALA A 152 5.25 12.47 11.21
CA ALA A 152 4.72 13.78 11.55
C ALA A 152 5.70 14.60 12.41
N ILE A 153 6.34 13.96 13.40
CA ILE A 153 7.38 14.59 14.25
C ILE A 153 8.57 15.03 13.40
N ASN A 154 9.04 14.17 12.48
CA ASN A 154 10.16 14.49 11.62
C ASN A 154 9.82 15.67 10.68
N ASN A 155 8.64 15.66 10.06
CA ASN A 155 8.17 16.74 9.19
C ASN A 155 8.07 18.07 9.94
N ASN A 156 7.51 18.06 11.15
CA ASN A 156 7.44 19.25 11.99
C ASN A 156 8.85 19.75 12.39
N THR A 157 9.76 18.84 12.75
CA THR A 157 11.14 19.18 13.08
C THR A 157 11.87 19.84 11.90
N GLN A 158 11.68 19.32 10.69
CA GLN A 158 12.22 19.92 9.47
C GLN A 158 11.62 21.30 9.19
N HIS A 159 10.31 21.46 9.38
CA HIS A 159 9.65 22.75 9.23
C HIS A 159 10.21 23.78 10.22
N VAL A 160 10.34 23.44 11.51
CA VAL A 160 10.92 24.32 12.53
C VAL A 160 12.36 24.69 12.19
N LYS A 161 13.19 23.74 11.74
CA LYS A 161 14.57 24.03 11.30
C LYS A 161 14.61 25.03 10.14
N LYS A 162 13.73 24.89 9.14
CA LYS A 162 13.61 25.85 8.03
C LYS A 162 13.22 27.24 8.53
N GLN A 163 12.24 27.33 9.42
CA GLN A 163 11.80 28.60 10.00
C GLN A 163 12.91 29.28 10.81
N LEU A 164 13.68 28.51 11.61
CA LEU A 164 14.83 29.03 12.35
C LEU A 164 15.91 29.58 11.41
N SER A 165 16.22 28.87 10.32
CA SER A 165 17.19 29.35 9.33
C SER A 165 16.75 30.65 8.66
N ILE A 166 15.46 30.80 8.35
CA ILE A 166 14.90 32.05 7.82
C ILE A 166 15.01 33.18 8.85
N LYS A 167 14.66 32.90 10.12
CA LYS A 167 14.78 33.86 11.22
C LYS A 167 16.23 34.35 11.38
N GLU A 168 17.21 33.46 11.34
CA GLU A 168 18.64 33.81 11.42
C GLU A 168 19.07 34.72 10.27
N LYS A 169 18.60 34.45 9.03
CA LYS A 169 18.86 35.34 7.87
C LYS A 169 18.31 36.74 8.09
N TYR A 170 17.08 36.87 8.57
CA TYR A 170 16.49 38.18 8.84
C TYR A 170 17.21 38.92 9.98
N ILE A 171 17.63 38.22 11.03
CA ILE A 171 18.44 38.82 12.10
C ILE A 171 19.74 39.39 11.54
N ALA A 172 20.45 38.63 10.69
CA ALA A 172 21.69 39.10 10.06
C ALA A 172 21.46 40.31 9.14
N GLU A 173 20.35 40.34 8.40
CA GLU A 173 20.00 41.47 7.53
C GLU A 173 19.64 42.73 8.34
N ILE A 174 18.88 42.58 9.42
CA ILE A 174 18.56 43.68 10.35
C ILE A 174 19.86 44.28 10.92
N GLN A 175 20.79 43.45 11.40
CA GLN A 175 22.09 43.91 11.92
C GLN A 175 22.90 44.67 10.86
N LYS A 176 22.88 44.19 9.61
CA LYS A 176 23.54 44.86 8.48
C LYS A 176 22.92 46.22 8.18
N LEU A 177 21.59 46.32 8.21
CA LEU A 177 20.86 47.59 8.01
C LEU A 177 21.12 48.57 9.15
N GLN A 178 21.09 48.11 10.40
CA GLN A 178 21.43 48.93 11.58
C GLN A 178 22.85 49.50 11.47
N SER A 179 23.83 48.67 11.11
CA SER A 179 25.22 49.11 10.90
C SER A 179 25.35 50.15 9.77
N LYS A 180 24.56 50.03 8.70
CA LYS A 180 24.52 51.04 7.62
C LYS A 180 23.88 52.34 8.09
N LEU A 181 22.80 52.25 8.86
CA LEU A 181 22.10 53.41 9.43
C LEU A 181 23.05 54.21 10.34
N GLU A 182 23.77 53.55 11.23
CA GLU A 182 24.76 54.19 12.10
C GLU A 182 25.87 54.91 11.30
N LYS A 183 26.41 54.27 10.26
CA LYS A 183 27.41 54.88 9.37
C LYS A 183 26.85 56.11 8.66
N ASN A 184 25.61 56.04 8.15
CA ASN A 184 24.97 57.17 7.51
C ASN A 184 24.68 58.30 8.51
N ASN A 185 24.25 57.98 9.73
CA ASN A 185 24.01 58.98 10.76
C ASN A 185 25.30 59.72 11.14
N LYS A 186 26.42 58.99 11.28
CA LYS A 186 27.74 59.60 11.53
C LYS A 186 28.14 60.56 10.39
N LYS A 187 27.99 60.14 9.14
CA LYS A 187 28.23 61.00 7.97
C LYS A 187 27.33 62.23 7.96
N HIS A 188 26.06 62.08 8.34
CA HIS A 188 25.12 63.19 8.41
C HIS A 188 25.58 64.24 9.44
N ILE A 189 25.99 63.80 10.64
CA ILE A 189 26.53 64.69 11.68
C ILE A 189 27.79 65.41 11.19
N GLU A 190 28.72 64.71 10.52
CA GLU A 190 29.92 65.31 9.91
C GLU A 190 29.57 66.36 8.84
N LEU A 191 28.51 66.13 8.07
CA LEU A 191 28.07 67.04 7.02
C LEU A 191 27.40 68.29 7.59
N VAL A 192 26.56 68.13 8.61
CA VAL A 192 25.91 69.24 9.34
C VAL A 192 26.94 70.13 10.02
N THR A 193 27.94 69.54 10.68
CA THR A 193 29.04 70.31 11.30
C THR A 193 29.84 71.08 10.25
N ARG A 194 30.16 70.45 9.10
CA ARG A 194 30.81 71.14 7.99
C ARG A 194 29.98 72.29 7.42
N MET A 195 28.66 72.10 7.25
CA MET A 195 27.77 73.18 6.80
C MET A 195 27.77 74.36 7.78
N SER A 196 27.74 74.11 9.09
CA SER A 196 27.85 75.17 10.11
C SER A 196 29.14 75.97 9.95
N THR A 197 30.29 75.29 9.79
CA THR A 197 31.58 75.99 9.60
C THR A 197 31.63 76.81 8.32
N VAL A 198 31.00 76.34 7.24
CA VAL A 198 30.92 77.09 5.97
C VAL A 198 30.05 78.33 6.14
N GLU A 199 28.92 78.22 6.84
CA GLU A 199 28.03 79.36 7.10
C GLU A 199 28.70 80.40 7.99
N GLU A 200 29.43 79.99 9.04
CA GLU A 200 30.25 80.89 9.86
C GLU A 200 31.32 81.63 9.03
N ASN A 201 32.00 80.92 8.13
CA ASN A 201 33.00 81.53 7.25
C ASN A 201 32.38 82.50 6.24
N LYS A 202 31.19 82.16 5.71
CA LYS A 202 30.42 83.04 4.84
C LYS A 202 30.02 84.31 5.57
N GLN A 203 29.57 84.22 6.82
CA GLN A 203 29.21 85.37 7.64
C GLN A 203 30.42 86.30 7.85
N LYS A 204 31.58 85.74 8.21
CA LYS A 204 32.85 86.50 8.32
C LYS A 204 33.24 87.18 7.01
N ALA A 205 33.07 86.50 5.88
CA ALA A 205 33.36 87.06 4.56
C ALA A 205 32.39 88.19 4.18
N MET A 206 31.10 88.08 4.53
CA MET A 206 30.12 89.15 4.33
C MET A 206 30.44 90.38 5.17
N GLU A 207 30.86 90.20 6.43
CA GLU A 207 31.31 91.30 7.30
C GLU A 207 32.54 92.00 6.70
N LEU A 208 33.57 91.25 6.29
CA LEU A 208 34.74 91.79 5.61
C LEU A 208 34.38 92.53 4.32
N CYS A 209 33.51 91.97 3.49
CA CYS A 209 33.04 92.62 2.28
C CYS A 209 32.31 93.94 2.60
N GLY A 210 31.52 93.98 3.68
CA GLY A 210 30.89 95.20 4.19
C GLY A 210 31.93 96.25 4.58
N THR A 211 33.01 95.85 5.27
CA THR A 211 34.10 96.77 5.63
C THR A 211 34.84 97.32 4.41
N TYR A 212 35.15 96.47 3.42
CA TYR A 212 35.81 96.91 2.18
C TYR A 212 34.91 97.82 1.35
N LYS A 213 33.61 97.55 1.28
CA LYS A 213 32.64 98.43 0.60
C LYS A 213 32.58 99.81 1.27
N ALA A 214 32.65 99.87 2.59
CA ALA A 214 32.71 101.14 3.34
C ALA A 214 34.03 101.89 3.10
N GLN A 215 35.17 101.19 3.02
CA GLN A 215 36.46 101.78 2.67
C GLN A 215 36.48 102.30 1.22
N ALA A 216 35.94 101.54 0.28
CA ALA A 216 35.83 101.93 -1.13
C ALA A 216 34.94 103.18 -1.29
N LEU A 217 33.84 103.29 -0.54
CA LEU A 217 33.00 104.49 -0.51
C LEU A 217 33.75 105.71 0.06
N LYS A 218 34.59 105.53 1.08
CA LYS A 218 35.45 106.61 1.61
C LYS A 218 36.49 107.06 0.60
N LEU A 219 37.16 106.12 -0.07
CA LEU A 219 38.13 106.42 -1.13
C LEU A 219 37.46 107.07 -2.34
N SER A 220 36.26 106.63 -2.72
CA SER A 220 35.47 107.23 -3.81
C SER A 220 35.06 108.67 -3.49
N LYS A 221 34.73 108.97 -2.22
CA LYS A 221 34.53 110.35 -1.75
C LYS A 221 35.81 111.19 -1.80
N ALA A 222 36.94 110.63 -1.39
CA ALA A 222 38.24 111.31 -1.49
C ALA A 222 38.68 111.54 -2.95
N ILE A 223 38.35 110.62 -3.86
CA ILE A 223 38.62 110.76 -5.31
C ILE A 223 37.72 111.83 -5.93
N THR A 224 36.45 111.92 -5.52
CA THR A 224 35.53 112.98 -6.00
C THR A 224 35.87 114.36 -5.45
N GLU A 225 36.44 114.45 -4.25
CA GLU A 225 37.03 115.69 -3.72
C GLU A 225 38.30 116.08 -4.49
N LEU A 226 39.21 115.14 -4.78
CA LEU A 226 40.43 115.37 -5.57
C LEU A 226 40.18 115.66 -7.06
N GLN A 227 39.03 115.25 -7.61
CA GLN A 227 38.62 115.56 -8.99
C GLN A 227 38.01 116.96 -9.15
N SER A 228 37.76 117.69 -8.06
CA SER A 228 37.21 119.06 -8.09
C SER A 228 38.29 120.16 -8.10
N GLU A 229 39.56 119.79 -7.98
CA GLU A 229 40.70 120.70 -7.94
C GLU A 229 41.77 120.22 -8.94
N ILE A 230 41.62 120.60 -10.22
CA ILE A 230 42.66 120.83 -11.24
C ILE A 230 41.98 120.83 -12.62
N VAL A 231 42.05 122.00 -13.30
CA VAL A 231 41.95 122.10 -14.75
C VAL A 231 43.34 122.47 -15.26
N LYS A 232 43.93 121.64 -16.12
CA LYS A 232 44.37 122.00 -17.48
C LYS A 232 44.93 120.77 -18.20
N SER A 233 44.34 120.52 -19.36
CA SER A 233 44.73 119.70 -20.52
C SER A 233 46.12 119.03 -20.46
N PRO A 234 46.16 117.76 -20.89
CA PRO A 234 47.12 117.40 -21.92
C PRO A 234 46.40 116.71 -23.08
N GLU A 235 45.93 117.49 -24.04
CA GLU A 235 45.35 117.04 -25.31
C GLU A 235 46.30 116.17 -26.16
N GLN A 236 47.55 115.98 -25.73
CA GLN A 236 48.48 115.00 -26.31
C GLN A 236 48.61 113.68 -25.53
N TYR A 237 48.21 113.64 -24.26
CA TYR A 237 48.05 112.38 -23.51
C TYR A 237 46.62 111.85 -23.59
N GLN A 238 45.59 112.70 -23.80
CA GLN A 238 44.21 112.25 -24.00
C GLN A 238 44.05 111.38 -25.25
N LYS A 239 44.82 111.65 -26.31
CA LYS A 239 44.79 110.83 -27.54
C LYS A 239 45.47 109.47 -27.33
N ARG A 240 46.59 109.44 -26.59
CA ARG A 240 47.32 108.21 -26.22
C ARG A 240 46.58 107.39 -25.15
N LEU A 241 45.88 108.05 -24.23
CA LEU A 241 45.04 107.47 -23.21
C LEU A 241 43.75 106.92 -23.84
N ASN A 242 43.09 107.66 -24.73
CA ASN A 242 41.95 107.14 -25.50
C ASN A 242 42.39 105.96 -26.40
N GLU A 243 43.57 105.99 -27.01
CA GLU A 243 44.11 104.84 -27.76
C GLU A 243 44.41 103.63 -26.85
N LEU A 244 44.96 103.85 -25.66
CA LEU A 244 45.24 102.78 -24.68
C LEU A 244 43.98 102.25 -24.00
N GLU A 245 43.02 103.11 -23.68
CA GLU A 245 41.70 102.77 -23.13
C GLU A 245 40.86 102.06 -24.18
N GLN A 246 40.95 102.45 -25.45
CA GLN A 246 40.28 101.75 -26.54
C GLN A 246 40.95 100.40 -26.83
N GLN A 247 42.28 100.29 -26.73
CA GLN A 247 42.98 98.99 -26.74
C GLN A 247 42.66 98.13 -25.52
N GLN A 248 42.54 98.73 -24.33
CA GLN A 248 42.19 98.00 -23.11
C GLN A 248 40.74 97.55 -23.15
N SER A 249 39.82 98.38 -23.63
CA SER A 249 38.40 98.07 -23.83
C SER A 249 38.26 96.93 -24.84
N THR A 250 38.92 97.01 -25.99
CA THR A 250 38.90 95.91 -26.98
C THR A 250 39.53 94.63 -26.43
N LYS A 251 40.61 94.70 -25.65
CA LYS A 251 41.18 93.50 -25.00
C LYS A 251 40.32 92.93 -23.87
N ILE A 252 39.58 93.77 -23.15
CA ILE A 252 38.62 93.34 -22.13
C ILE A 252 37.42 92.69 -22.81
N GLU A 253 36.88 93.29 -23.87
CA GLU A 253 35.79 92.72 -24.69
C GLU A 253 36.22 91.41 -25.34
N GLU A 254 37.42 91.30 -25.90
CA GLU A 254 37.96 90.04 -26.42
C GLU A 254 38.09 88.98 -25.31
N ARG A 255 38.54 89.37 -24.11
CA ARG A 255 38.69 88.44 -22.99
C ARG A 255 37.34 88.00 -22.42
N GLU A 256 36.37 88.91 -22.34
CA GLU A 256 35.00 88.61 -21.96
C GLU A 256 34.32 87.71 -22.99
N ALA A 257 34.48 87.97 -24.28
CA ALA A 257 34.00 87.11 -25.35
C ALA A 257 34.63 85.70 -25.31
N ILE A 258 35.93 85.60 -25.02
CA ILE A 258 36.62 84.31 -24.85
C ILE A 258 36.10 83.59 -23.59
N GLN A 259 35.86 84.31 -22.50
CA GLN A 259 35.39 83.74 -21.24
C GLN A 259 33.92 83.29 -21.34
N GLU A 260 33.09 84.06 -22.04
CA GLU A 260 31.70 83.71 -22.37
C GLU A 260 31.68 82.48 -23.28
N ALA A 261 32.49 82.45 -24.35
CA ALA A 261 32.65 81.26 -25.20
C ALA A 261 33.16 80.02 -24.43
N PHE A 262 33.99 80.21 -23.40
CA PHE A 262 34.46 79.13 -22.53
C PHE A 262 33.37 78.62 -21.58
N GLN A 263 32.59 79.53 -20.98
CA GLN A 263 31.42 79.20 -20.16
C GLN A 263 30.36 78.46 -20.99
N ASP A 264 30.10 78.93 -22.20
CA ASP A 264 29.17 78.28 -23.13
C ASP A 264 29.63 76.89 -23.50
N LYS A 265 30.91 76.71 -23.87
CA LYS A 265 31.47 75.37 -24.11
C LYS A 265 31.38 74.47 -22.89
N LYS A 266 31.63 74.99 -21.68
CA LYS A 266 31.51 74.23 -20.44
C LYS A 266 30.07 73.78 -20.18
N CYS A 267 29.10 74.68 -20.37
CA CYS A 267 27.67 74.37 -20.27
C CYS A 267 27.24 73.35 -21.34
N LEU A 268 27.81 73.43 -22.56
CA LEU A 268 27.58 72.47 -23.63
C LEU A 268 28.10 71.07 -23.28
N ILE A 269 29.31 70.98 -22.72
CA ILE A 269 29.92 69.72 -22.26
C ILE A 269 29.07 69.10 -21.13
N GLU A 270 28.57 69.91 -20.20
CA GLU A 270 27.73 69.44 -19.10
C GLU A 270 26.38 68.92 -19.59
N LYS A 271 25.75 69.62 -20.55
CA LYS A 271 24.56 69.12 -21.26
C LYS A 271 24.86 67.81 -22.00
N GLN A 272 25.97 67.70 -22.71
CA GLN A 272 26.38 66.46 -23.39
C GLN A 272 26.58 65.31 -22.40
N LYS A 273 27.19 65.57 -21.25
CA LYS A 273 27.40 64.56 -20.20
C LYS A 273 26.08 64.05 -19.65
N ASN A 274 25.12 64.93 -19.40
CA ASN A 274 23.77 64.55 -18.95
C ASN A 274 23.05 63.69 -20.01
N VAL A 275 23.15 64.07 -21.30
CA VAL A 275 22.59 63.28 -22.40
C VAL A 275 23.25 61.89 -22.49
N LEU A 276 24.57 61.79 -22.36
CA LEU A 276 25.30 60.52 -22.33
C LEU A 276 24.86 59.64 -21.15
N THR A 277 24.71 60.23 -19.97
CA THR A 277 24.27 59.50 -18.77
C THR A 277 22.85 58.96 -18.96
N PHE A 278 21.95 59.78 -19.52
CA PHE A 278 20.60 59.35 -19.87
C PHE A 278 20.60 58.21 -20.90
N ILE A 279 21.42 58.30 -21.96
CA ILE A 279 21.55 57.22 -22.97
C ILE A 279 22.04 55.93 -22.32
N GLN A 280 23.00 56.02 -21.39
CA GLN A 280 23.52 54.88 -20.64
C GLN A 280 22.43 54.20 -19.81
N GLU A 281 21.63 54.97 -19.07
CA GLU A 281 20.49 54.45 -18.28
C GLU A 281 19.42 53.80 -19.16
N GLN A 282 19.15 54.35 -20.35
CA GLN A 282 18.20 53.72 -21.29
C GLN A 282 18.77 52.42 -21.88
N LEU A 283 20.07 52.36 -22.19
CA LEU A 283 20.74 51.14 -22.64
C LEU A 283 20.67 50.02 -21.60
N GLU A 284 20.87 50.33 -20.32
CA GLU A 284 20.69 49.36 -19.23
C GLU A 284 19.26 48.79 -19.20
N LYS A 285 18.24 49.64 -19.32
CA LYS A 285 16.83 49.19 -19.42
C LYS A 285 16.58 48.31 -20.64
N PHE A 286 17.16 48.62 -21.80
CA PHE A 286 17.06 47.74 -22.98
C PHE A 286 17.73 46.37 -22.75
N THR A 287 18.78 46.33 -21.93
CA THR A 287 19.46 45.09 -21.55
C THR A 287 18.55 44.20 -20.68
N GLU A 288 17.86 44.80 -19.70
CA GLU A 288 16.85 44.10 -18.89
C GLU A 288 15.67 43.60 -19.73
N ILE A 289 15.19 44.40 -20.68
CA ILE A 289 14.10 44.01 -21.60
C ILE A 289 14.52 42.80 -22.45
N ARG A 290 15.77 42.79 -22.94
CA ARG A 290 16.32 41.65 -23.70
C ARG A 290 16.36 40.38 -22.84
N ASP A 291 16.83 40.49 -21.60
CA ASP A 291 16.90 39.36 -20.68
C ASP A 291 15.50 38.81 -20.33
N ILE A 292 14.51 39.69 -20.18
CA ILE A 292 13.10 39.30 -20.01
C ILE A 292 12.57 38.60 -21.27
N HIS A 293 12.91 39.11 -22.46
CA HIS A 293 12.51 38.51 -23.74
C HIS A 293 13.08 37.09 -23.91
N ASP A 294 14.35 36.88 -23.56
CA ASP A 294 14.99 35.56 -23.62
C ASP A 294 14.37 34.57 -22.62
N ARG A 295 13.99 35.03 -21.43
CA ARG A 295 13.23 34.23 -20.46
C ARG A 295 11.85 33.86 -20.99
N LEU A 296 11.12 34.81 -21.59
CA LEU A 296 9.82 34.56 -22.20
C LEU A 296 9.91 33.54 -23.34
N LYS A 297 10.98 33.60 -24.16
CA LYS A 297 11.22 32.62 -25.23
C LYS A 297 11.43 31.21 -24.66
N LYS A 298 12.17 31.06 -23.56
CA LYS A 298 12.34 29.77 -22.87
C LYS A 298 11.04 29.24 -22.28
N ILE A 299 10.26 30.10 -21.63
CA ILE A 299 8.94 29.74 -21.07
C ILE A 299 7.98 29.28 -22.18
N LYS A 300 7.98 29.96 -23.34
CA LYS A 300 7.15 29.58 -24.48
C LYS A 300 7.49 28.19 -25.04
N VAL A 301 8.76 27.80 -25.05
CA VAL A 301 9.18 26.44 -25.44
C VAL A 301 8.72 25.40 -24.41
N GLN A 302 8.81 25.71 -23.12
CA GLN A 302 8.29 24.85 -22.05
C GLN A 302 6.77 24.70 -22.10
N GLU A 303 6.03 25.77 -22.41
CA GLU A 303 4.58 25.73 -22.59
C GLU A 303 4.19 24.76 -23.71
N VAL A 304 4.84 24.84 -24.87
CA VAL A 304 4.58 23.92 -26.01
C VAL A 304 4.87 22.48 -25.62
N THR A 305 5.94 22.23 -24.87
CA THR A 305 6.31 20.88 -24.42
C THR A 305 5.29 20.32 -23.43
N THR A 306 4.86 21.15 -22.47
CA THR A 306 3.84 20.79 -21.48
C THR A 306 2.49 20.55 -22.14
N ARG A 307 2.09 21.37 -23.13
CA ARG A 307 0.85 21.17 -23.89
C ARG A 307 0.84 19.82 -24.62
N LYS A 308 1.95 19.42 -25.25
CA LYS A 308 2.07 18.09 -25.86
C LYS A 308 1.91 16.94 -24.85
N GLN A 309 2.47 17.08 -23.65
CA GLN A 309 2.30 16.09 -22.58
C GLN A 309 0.85 16.00 -22.12
N VAL A 310 0.17 17.14 -21.97
CA VAL A 310 -1.26 17.17 -21.63
C VAL A 310 -2.11 16.52 -22.73
N ASP A 311 -1.83 16.81 -24.00
CA ASP A 311 -2.56 16.22 -25.12
C ASP A 311 -2.36 14.69 -25.20
N THR A 312 -1.15 14.22 -24.87
CA THR A 312 -0.84 12.78 -24.77
C THR A 312 -1.66 12.13 -23.65
N LEU A 313 -1.62 12.70 -22.44
CA LEU A 313 -2.39 12.21 -21.29
C LEU A 313 -3.90 12.23 -21.55
N LYS A 314 -4.39 13.23 -22.28
CA LYS A 314 -5.80 13.31 -22.66
C LYS A 314 -6.21 12.17 -23.60
N THR A 315 -5.33 11.83 -24.54
CA THR A 315 -5.52 10.69 -25.46
C THR A 315 -5.54 9.36 -24.68
N ASP A 316 -4.64 9.20 -23.70
CA ASP A 316 -4.59 8.02 -22.83
C ASP A 316 -5.87 7.89 -21.99
N VAL A 317 -6.38 8.99 -21.44
CA VAL A 317 -7.65 9.01 -20.68
C VAL A 317 -8.83 8.61 -21.56
N GLU A 318 -8.90 9.10 -22.80
CA GLU A 318 -9.95 8.72 -23.76
C GLU A 318 -9.83 7.24 -24.18
N GLU A 319 -8.63 6.68 -24.23
CA GLU A 319 -8.42 5.25 -24.45
C GLU A 319 -8.89 4.41 -23.24
N PHE A 320 -8.53 4.82 -22.02
CA PHE A 320 -8.97 4.14 -20.80
C PHE A 320 -10.48 4.20 -20.62
N GLN A 321 -11.11 5.33 -20.93
CA GLN A 321 -12.57 5.46 -20.91
C GLN A 321 -13.23 4.54 -21.93
N ARG A 322 -12.68 4.42 -23.15
CA ARG A 322 -13.19 3.45 -24.14
C ARG A 322 -13.05 2.01 -23.67
N LYS A 323 -11.89 1.63 -23.11
CA LYS A 323 -11.67 0.30 -22.52
C LYS A 323 -12.67 0.01 -21.39
N LEU A 324 -12.99 0.99 -20.57
CA LEU A 324 -13.92 0.86 -19.44
C LEU A 324 -15.40 0.76 -19.88
N VAL A 325 -15.76 1.39 -21.00
CA VAL A 325 -17.08 1.22 -21.64
C VAL A 325 -17.21 -0.17 -22.26
N VAL A 326 -16.18 -0.63 -22.98
CA VAL A 326 -16.14 -1.99 -23.54
C VAL A 326 -16.24 -3.05 -22.44
N GLN A 327 -15.55 -2.88 -21.30
CA GLN A 327 -15.70 -3.77 -20.14
C GLN A 327 -17.11 -3.73 -19.55
N LYS A 328 -17.71 -2.54 -19.38
CA LYS A 328 -19.07 -2.41 -18.83
C LYS A 328 -20.16 -3.05 -19.70
N ASP A 329 -19.98 -3.08 -21.02
CA ASP A 329 -20.94 -3.66 -21.95
C ASP A 329 -20.70 -5.18 -22.15
N HIS A 330 -19.47 -5.69 -21.97
CA HIS A 330 -19.15 -7.11 -22.09
C HIS A 330 -19.41 -7.90 -20.79
N ASP A 331 -19.15 -7.29 -19.61
CA ASP A 331 -19.17 -8.01 -18.32
C ASP A 331 -20.60 -8.23 -17.77
N LYS A 332 -21.61 -7.47 -18.21
CA LYS A 332 -22.96 -7.57 -17.61
C LYS A 332 -23.84 -8.66 -18.20
N GLU A 333 -23.71 -8.96 -19.49
CA GLU A 333 -24.63 -9.91 -20.15
C GLU A 333 -23.99 -11.30 -20.26
N ASP A 334 -22.68 -11.39 -20.45
CA ASP A 334 -21.98 -12.68 -20.53
C ASP A 334 -21.74 -13.30 -19.15
N GLU A 335 -21.36 -12.54 -18.12
CA GLU A 335 -21.19 -13.11 -16.76
C GLU A 335 -22.53 -13.58 -16.18
N ILE A 336 -23.63 -12.86 -16.41
CA ILE A 336 -24.95 -13.27 -15.91
C ILE A 336 -25.41 -14.56 -16.62
N ASN A 337 -25.23 -14.64 -17.94
CA ASN A 337 -25.59 -15.83 -18.71
C ASN A 337 -24.69 -17.02 -18.38
N GLU A 338 -23.39 -16.81 -18.17
CA GLU A 338 -22.44 -17.86 -17.77
C GLU A 338 -22.72 -18.35 -16.35
N ILE A 339 -23.00 -17.45 -15.40
CA ILE A 339 -23.38 -17.84 -14.04
C ILE A 339 -24.71 -18.58 -14.04
N GLN A 340 -25.70 -18.15 -14.84
CA GLN A 340 -26.97 -18.89 -14.98
C GLN A 340 -26.76 -20.27 -15.59
N MET A 341 -25.91 -20.37 -16.62
CA MET A 341 -25.59 -21.64 -17.27
C MET A 341 -24.89 -22.59 -16.28
N GLN A 342 -23.87 -22.12 -15.56
CA GLN A 342 -23.16 -22.91 -14.55
C GLN A 342 -24.08 -23.31 -13.37
N CYS A 343 -24.99 -22.43 -12.96
CA CYS A 343 -26.00 -22.76 -11.95
C CYS A 343 -26.94 -23.85 -12.44
N GLU A 344 -27.45 -23.75 -13.66
CA GLU A 344 -28.37 -24.74 -14.22
C GLU A 344 -27.67 -26.08 -14.50
N GLU A 345 -26.40 -26.06 -14.93
CA GLU A 345 -25.56 -27.25 -15.14
C GLU A 345 -25.31 -28.00 -13.82
N ARG A 346 -25.13 -27.27 -12.71
CA ARG A 346 -24.98 -27.87 -11.36
C ARG A 346 -26.30 -28.33 -10.76
N LEU A 347 -27.39 -27.60 -11.01
CA LEU A 347 -28.71 -27.88 -10.42
C LEU A 347 -29.47 -28.98 -11.14
N SER A 348 -29.29 -29.15 -12.46
CA SER A 348 -29.98 -30.17 -13.25
C SER A 348 -29.72 -31.61 -12.78
N PRO A 349 -28.45 -32.04 -12.53
CA PRO A 349 -28.16 -33.35 -11.95
C PRO A 349 -28.77 -33.53 -10.56
N LEU A 350 -28.71 -32.49 -9.71
CA LEU A 350 -29.28 -32.53 -8.36
C LEU A 350 -30.81 -32.69 -8.38
N ARG A 351 -31.50 -32.00 -9.30
CA ARG A 351 -32.95 -32.15 -9.50
C ARG A 351 -33.30 -33.56 -9.96
N ASN A 352 -32.52 -34.14 -10.87
CA ASN A 352 -32.71 -35.52 -11.33
C ASN A 352 -32.49 -36.53 -10.21
N VAL A 353 -31.40 -36.39 -9.43
CA VAL A 353 -31.13 -37.26 -8.27
C VAL A 353 -32.25 -37.14 -7.24
N ASN A 354 -32.73 -35.93 -6.96
CA ASN A 354 -33.84 -35.72 -6.04
C ASN A 354 -35.14 -36.38 -6.53
N ALA A 355 -35.47 -36.26 -7.82
CA ALA A 355 -36.63 -36.94 -8.41
C ALA A 355 -36.50 -38.47 -8.33
N GLN A 356 -35.30 -39.01 -8.57
CA GLN A 356 -35.03 -40.44 -8.47
C GLN A 356 -35.12 -40.94 -7.02
N LEU A 357 -34.59 -40.18 -6.05
CA LEU A 357 -34.71 -40.50 -4.62
C LEU A 357 -36.16 -40.45 -4.15
N LEU A 358 -36.97 -39.50 -4.62
CA LEU A 358 -38.40 -39.43 -4.30
C LEU A 358 -39.16 -40.64 -4.87
N SER A 359 -38.86 -41.05 -6.10
CA SER A 359 -39.42 -42.26 -6.70
C SER A 359 -39.02 -43.52 -5.93
N ASN A 360 -37.74 -43.66 -5.57
CA ASN A 360 -37.22 -44.77 -4.79
C ASN A 360 -37.85 -44.82 -3.38
N LYS A 361 -38.03 -43.67 -2.73
CA LYS A 361 -38.71 -43.56 -1.43
C LYS A 361 -40.16 -44.06 -1.54
N LYS A 362 -40.87 -43.69 -2.61
CA LYS A 362 -42.24 -44.15 -2.86
C LYS A 362 -42.29 -45.68 -3.04
N SER A 363 -41.42 -46.23 -3.90
CA SER A 363 -41.35 -47.68 -4.13
C SER A 363 -40.96 -48.47 -2.87
N CYS A 364 -40.03 -47.97 -2.05
CA CYS A 364 -39.69 -48.61 -0.79
C CYS A 364 -40.85 -48.58 0.21
N LYS A 365 -41.64 -47.51 0.24
CA LYS A 365 -42.81 -47.41 1.09
C LYS A 365 -43.90 -48.42 0.69
N GLU A 366 -44.15 -48.56 -0.61
CA GLU A 366 -45.08 -49.56 -1.15
C GLU A 366 -44.66 -50.99 -0.79
N LYS A 367 -43.37 -51.33 -0.97
CA LYS A 367 -42.82 -52.63 -0.55
C LYS A 367 -42.93 -52.88 0.95
N LEU A 368 -42.73 -51.84 1.77
CA LEU A 368 -42.88 -51.97 3.22
C LEU A 368 -44.34 -52.26 3.60
N GLU A 369 -45.29 -51.59 2.94
CA GLU A 369 -46.72 -51.83 3.15
C GLU A 369 -47.11 -53.26 2.72
N GLU A 370 -46.61 -53.77 1.59
CA GLU A 370 -46.82 -55.16 1.15
C GLU A 370 -46.27 -56.18 2.16
N VAL A 371 -45.03 -56.00 2.63
CA VAL A 371 -44.41 -56.89 3.63
C VAL A 371 -45.17 -56.84 4.95
N GLN A 372 -45.67 -55.67 5.35
CA GLN A 372 -46.48 -55.53 6.56
C GLN A 372 -47.82 -56.27 6.45
N ILE A 373 -48.46 -56.23 5.28
CA ILE A 373 -49.68 -57.00 5.01
C ILE A 373 -49.38 -58.50 5.09
N GLN A 374 -48.33 -58.97 4.41
CA GLN A 374 -47.94 -60.38 4.45
C GLN A 374 -47.64 -60.86 5.87
N TYR A 375 -46.88 -60.08 6.64
CA TYR A 375 -46.58 -60.41 8.04
C TYR A 375 -47.85 -60.56 8.89
N ASN A 376 -48.85 -59.69 8.67
CA ASN A 376 -50.12 -59.76 9.37
C ASN A 376 -50.92 -61.01 8.99
N GLU A 377 -50.90 -61.41 7.71
CA GLU A 377 -51.53 -62.64 7.22
C GLU A 377 -50.87 -63.88 7.83
N ASP A 378 -49.54 -63.95 7.81
CA ASP A 378 -48.75 -65.04 8.40
C ASP A 378 -49.05 -65.17 9.90
N CYS A 379 -49.17 -64.04 10.62
CA CYS A 379 -49.56 -64.03 12.04
C CYS A 379 -50.97 -64.60 12.27
N LEU A 380 -51.91 -64.34 11.35
CA LEU A 380 -53.26 -64.89 11.42
C LEU A 380 -53.26 -66.40 11.15
N GLU A 381 -52.50 -66.87 10.16
CA GLU A 381 -52.34 -68.30 9.91
C GLU A 381 -51.69 -69.02 11.08
N LEU A 382 -50.63 -68.46 11.65
CA LEU A 382 -49.95 -69.02 12.81
C LEU A 382 -50.90 -69.16 14.01
N LYS A 383 -51.77 -68.17 14.26
CA LYS A 383 -52.82 -68.27 15.28
C LYS A 383 -53.83 -69.38 14.98
N LYS A 384 -54.23 -69.57 13.72
CA LYS A 384 -55.14 -70.67 13.33
C LYS A 384 -54.49 -72.03 13.62
N ILE A 385 -53.24 -72.22 13.20
CA ILE A 385 -52.48 -73.45 13.42
C ILE A 385 -52.35 -73.74 14.92
N GLN A 386 -51.98 -72.73 15.73
CA GLN A 386 -51.88 -72.87 17.18
C GLN A 386 -53.21 -73.30 17.82
N ASN A 387 -54.33 -72.73 17.37
CA ASN A 387 -55.65 -73.14 17.85
C ASN A 387 -56.00 -74.58 17.45
N THR A 388 -55.62 -75.02 16.24
CA THR A 388 -55.81 -76.40 15.79
C THR A 388 -54.96 -77.37 16.60
N ILE A 389 -53.69 -77.05 16.84
CA ILE A 389 -52.80 -77.85 17.71
C ILE A 389 -53.42 -77.99 19.09
N LYS A 390 -53.84 -76.88 19.71
CA LYS A 390 -54.46 -76.91 21.04
C LYS A 390 -55.74 -77.75 21.08
N LYS A 391 -56.54 -77.74 20.00
CA LYS A 391 -57.73 -78.59 19.89
C LYS A 391 -57.34 -80.07 19.82
N LEU A 392 -56.37 -80.43 18.97
CA LEU A 392 -55.86 -81.80 18.85
C LEU A 392 -55.22 -82.30 20.15
N GLU A 393 -54.46 -81.45 20.85
CA GLU A 393 -53.89 -81.76 22.17
C GLU A 393 -54.99 -82.09 23.18
N ASN A 394 -56.07 -81.31 23.22
CA ASN A 394 -57.22 -81.57 24.08
C ASN A 394 -57.96 -82.87 23.71
N GLU A 395 -58.17 -83.12 22.41
CA GLU A 395 -58.79 -84.36 21.92
C GLU A 395 -57.93 -85.58 22.25
N THR A 396 -56.62 -85.48 22.06
CA THR A 396 -55.63 -86.52 22.38
C THR A 396 -55.57 -86.80 23.88
N ALA A 397 -55.57 -85.74 24.72
CA ALA A 397 -55.64 -85.88 26.17
C ALA A 397 -56.95 -86.56 26.60
N GLY A 398 -58.08 -86.24 25.96
CA GLY A 398 -59.36 -86.90 26.18
C GLY A 398 -59.33 -88.39 25.81
N LEU A 399 -58.73 -88.73 24.67
CA LEU A 399 -58.51 -90.11 24.23
C LEU A 399 -57.64 -90.90 25.20
N PHE A 400 -56.51 -90.34 25.63
CA PHE A 400 -55.64 -90.96 26.63
C PHE A 400 -56.38 -91.22 27.95
N LYS A 401 -57.20 -90.27 28.40
CA LYS A 401 -58.04 -90.46 29.59
C LYS A 401 -59.04 -91.60 29.41
N ASN A 402 -59.74 -91.66 28.27
CA ASN A 402 -60.65 -92.77 27.96
C ASN A 402 -59.94 -94.13 27.96
N TYR A 403 -58.75 -94.23 27.34
CA TYR A 403 -57.98 -95.47 27.36
C TYR A 403 -57.50 -95.84 28.77
N GLN A 404 -57.09 -94.86 29.56
CA GLN A 404 -56.72 -95.06 30.96
C GLN A 404 -57.93 -95.58 31.77
N ASP A 405 -59.12 -95.01 31.57
CA ASP A 405 -60.35 -95.41 32.26
C ASP A 405 -60.79 -96.82 31.86
N LEU A 406 -60.69 -97.18 30.57
CA LEU A 406 -60.94 -98.55 30.08
C LEU A 406 -59.97 -99.55 30.69
N TYR A 407 -58.67 -99.25 30.69
CA TYR A 407 -57.64 -100.10 31.30
C TYR A 407 -57.86 -100.29 32.80
N ASN A 408 -58.21 -99.21 33.52
CA ASN A 408 -58.53 -99.27 34.94
C ASN A 408 -59.78 -100.12 35.21
N ASN A 409 -60.80 -100.03 34.34
CA ASN A 409 -62.00 -100.86 34.44
C ASN A 409 -61.69 -102.34 34.17
N GLU A 410 -60.92 -102.67 33.14
CA GLU A 410 -60.47 -104.05 32.86
C GLU A 410 -59.71 -104.63 34.05
N ILE A 411 -58.73 -103.90 34.60
CA ILE A 411 -58.01 -104.32 35.81
C ILE A 411 -58.95 -104.55 36.99
N SER A 412 -59.96 -103.68 37.15
CA SER A 412 -60.92 -103.81 38.25
C SER A 412 -61.81 -105.06 38.08
N ILE A 413 -62.26 -105.36 36.87
CA ILE A 413 -63.01 -106.58 36.55
C ILE A 413 -62.15 -107.82 36.77
N GLU A 414 -60.89 -107.82 36.31
CA GLU A 414 -59.93 -108.91 36.50
C GLU A 414 -59.69 -109.18 38.00
N LYS A 415 -59.54 -108.13 38.81
CA LYS A 415 -59.41 -108.25 40.28
C LYS A 415 -60.64 -108.91 40.91
N VAL A 416 -61.85 -108.50 40.52
CA VAL A 416 -63.10 -109.10 41.03
C VAL A 416 -63.21 -110.57 40.62
N LEU A 417 -62.78 -110.93 39.40
CA LEU A 417 -62.74 -112.33 38.95
C LEU A 417 -61.71 -113.16 39.73
N MET A 418 -60.52 -112.61 40.02
CA MET A 418 -59.52 -113.29 40.84
C MET A 418 -59.92 -113.43 42.31
N GLU A 419 -60.66 -112.46 42.86
CA GLU A 419 -61.22 -112.55 44.22
C GLU A 419 -62.35 -113.60 44.30
N ASN A 420 -63.15 -113.73 43.24
CA ASN A 420 -64.20 -114.75 43.14
C ASN A 420 -63.69 -116.17 42.84
N MET A 421 -62.46 -116.33 42.32
CA MET A 421 -61.82 -117.65 42.14
C MET A 421 -61.01 -118.11 43.35
N ASN A 422 -60.76 -117.23 44.33
CA ASN A 422 -60.04 -117.52 45.57
C ASN A 422 -60.97 -117.70 46.80
N ASN A 423 -62.28 -117.70 46.59
CA ASN A 423 -63.33 -118.15 47.53
C ASN A 423 -64.03 -119.38 46.93
#